data_AF-A0A3S2CF45-F1
#
_entry.id   AF-A0A3S2CF45-F1
#
_cell.length_a   1.000
_cell.length_b   1.000
_cell.length_c   1.000
_cell.angle_alpha   90.00
_cell.angle_beta   90.00
_cell.angle_gamma   90.00
#
_symmetry.space_group_name_H-M   'P 1'
#
loop_
_entity.id
_entity.type
_entity.pdbx_description
1 polymer ?
#
loop_
_entity_poly.entity_id
_entity_poly.type
_entity_poly.pdbx_seq_one_letter_code
_entity_poly.pdbx_strand_id
1 'polypeptide(L)' 'MKEAGEKTIDQSKKLSDAIRDVKNAFADRDDVVVDMREAHRMRLDLLAAELAPVFADVPADMDNFDFVVSSGLQPRLW' A
#
# COMPACT_ATOMS: atom_id res chain seq x y z
N MET A 1 47.89 5.98 21.10
CA MET A 1 47.06 6.61 20.05
C MET A 1 46.62 5.52 19.06
N LYS A 2 45.76 4.58 19.47
CA LYS A 2 45.26 3.48 18.60
C LYS A 2 43.78 3.15 18.86
N GLU A 3 43.27 3.37 20.07
CA GLU A 3 41.87 3.03 20.40
C GLU A 3 40.80 3.94 19.80
N ALA A 4 41.13 5.18 19.40
CA ALA A 4 40.12 6.13 18.90
C ALA A 4 39.60 5.75 17.50
N GLY A 5 40.45 5.18 16.63
CA GLY A 5 40.04 4.79 15.28
C GLY A 5 39.17 3.54 15.25
N GLU A 6 39.40 2.60 16.17
CA GLU A 6 38.71 1.31 16.18
C GLU A 6 37.25 1.41 16.68
N LYS A 7 37.00 2.26 17.69
CA LYS A 7 35.64 2.53 18.20
C LYS A 7 34.75 3.25 17.18
N THR A 8 35.30 4.16 16.37
CA THR A 8 34.51 4.92 15.38
C THR A 8 34.07 4.04 14.20
N ILE A 9 34.90 3.06 13.82
CA ILE A 9 34.59 2.09 12.76
C ILE A 9 33.50 1.11 13.23
N ASP A 10 33.55 0.66 14.49
CA ASP A 10 32.54 -0.22 15.10
C ASP A 10 31.17 0.48 15.26
N GLN A 11 31.16 1.74 15.69
CA GLN A 11 29.93 2.55 15.80
C GLN A 11 29.30 2.83 14.42
N SER A 12 30.11 3.09 13.40
CA SER A 12 29.62 3.31 12.03
C SER A 12 29.02 2.04 11.42
N LYS A 13 29.61 0.87 11.72
CA LYS A 13 29.05 -0.44 11.33
C LYS A 13 27.70 -0.68 12.03
N LYS A 14 27.62 -0.44 13.33
CA LYS A 14 26.36 -0.54 14.11
C LYS A 14 25.25 0.37 13.58
N LEU A 15 25.59 1.60 13.20
CA LEU A 15 24.62 2.52 12.59
C LEU A 15 24.19 2.05 11.19
N SER A 16 25.14 1.60 10.37
CA SER A 16 24.84 1.07 9.04
C SER A 16 23.92 -0.16 9.09
N ASP A 17 24.17 -1.07 10.04
CA ASP A 17 23.35 -2.26 10.25
C ASP A 17 21.94 -1.87 10.73
N ALA A 18 21.83 -0.95 11.69
CA ALA A 18 20.54 -0.43 12.15
C ALA A 18 19.75 0.25 11.03
N ILE A 19 20.41 1.03 10.15
CA ILE A 19 19.77 1.64 8.98
C ILE A 19 19.29 0.56 8.00
N ARG A 20 20.07 -0.51 7.80
CA ARG A 20 19.70 -1.62 6.92
C ARG A 20 18.48 -2.37 7.45
N ASP A 21 18.45 -2.65 8.75
CA ASP A 21 17.32 -3.32 9.40
C ASP A 21 16.03 -2.47 9.31
N VAL A 22 16.15 -1.15 9.53
CA VAL A 22 15.03 -0.21 9.38
C VAL A 22 14.52 -0.19 7.93
N LYS A 23 15.42 -0.13 6.94
CA LYS A 23 15.03 -0.17 5.52
C LYS A 23 14.30 -1.47 5.14
N ASN A 24 14.79 -2.60 5.63
CA ASN A 24 14.15 -3.89 5.40
C ASN A 24 12.76 -3.94 6.06
N ALA A 25 12.64 -3.47 7.31
CA ALA A 25 11.35 -3.42 8.00
C ALA A 25 10.33 -2.49 7.32
N PHE A 26 10.79 -1.41 6.67
CA PHE A 26 9.93 -0.57 5.82
C PHE A 26 9.53 -1.28 4.53
N ALA A 27 10.46 -1.96 3.86
CA ALA A 27 10.16 -2.73 2.65
C ALA A 27 9.16 -3.86 2.91
N ASP A 28 9.33 -4.63 3.99
CA ASP A 28 8.39 -5.68 4.41
C ASP A 28 6.99 -5.11 4.69
N ARG A 29 6.93 -3.89 5.25
CA ARG A 29 5.66 -3.20 5.53
C ARG A 29 4.99 -2.68 4.25
N ASP A 30 5.76 -2.25 3.27
CA ASP A 30 5.24 -1.79 1.98
C ASP A 30 4.64 -2.96 1.18
N ASP A 31 5.29 -4.13 1.18
CA ASP A 31 4.76 -5.34 0.53
C ASP A 31 3.42 -5.78 1.16
N VAL A 32 3.32 -5.78 2.49
CA VAL A 32 2.05 -6.09 3.20
C VAL A 32 0.94 -5.08 2.86
N VAL A 33 1.29 -3.81 2.66
CA VAL A 33 0.33 -2.78 2.28
C VAL A 33 -0.14 -2.97 0.83
N VAL A 34 0.73 -3.46 -0.07
CA VAL A 34 0.34 -3.83 -1.44
C VAL A 34 -0.61 -5.02 -1.42
N ASP A 35 -0.31 -6.08 -0.68
CA ASP A 35 -1.18 -7.26 -0.57
C ASP A 35 -2.56 -6.89 0.01
N MET A 36 -2.59 -6.09 1.07
CA MET A 36 -3.85 -5.58 1.62
C MET A 36 -4.61 -4.75 0.58
N ARG A 37 -3.92 -3.88 -0.16
CA ARG A 37 -4.55 -3.05 -1.20
C ARG A 37 -5.18 -3.92 -2.29
N GLU A 38 -4.49 -4.95 -2.74
CA GLU A 38 -5.01 -5.88 -3.75
C GLU A 38 -6.19 -6.69 -3.22
N ALA A 39 -6.12 -7.18 -1.98
CA ALA A 39 -7.25 -7.86 -1.35
C ALA A 39 -8.48 -6.94 -1.21
N HIS A 40 -8.27 -5.69 -0.79
CA HIS A 40 -9.34 -4.68 -0.73
C HIS A 40 -9.92 -4.39 -2.11
N ARG A 41 -9.07 -4.33 -3.14
CA ARG A 41 -9.49 -4.11 -4.52
C ARG A 41 -10.37 -5.26 -5.02
N MET A 42 -9.92 -6.50 -4.87
CA MET A 42 -10.70 -7.69 -5.27
C MET A 42 -12.06 -7.73 -4.57
N ARG A 43 -12.10 -7.38 -3.28
CA ARG A 43 -13.37 -7.29 -2.54
C ARG A 43 -14.32 -6.23 -3.12
N LEU A 44 -13.79 -5.08 -3.53
CA LEU A 44 -14.59 -4.04 -4.18
C LEU A 44 -15.07 -4.46 -5.57
N ASP A 45 -14.25 -5.17 -6.34
CA ASP A 45 -14.66 -5.67 -7.66
C ASP A 45 -15.78 -6.73 -7.53
N LEU A 46 -15.70 -7.62 -6.53
CA LEU A 46 -16.80 -8.54 -6.18
C LEU A 46 -18.08 -7.79 -5.79
N LEU A 47 -17.96 -6.78 -4.93
CA LEU A 47 -19.10 -5.96 -4.53
C LEU A 47 -19.72 -5.22 -5.72
N ALA A 48 -18.90 -4.66 -6.61
CA ALA A 48 -19.37 -3.97 -7.80
C ALA A 48 -20.12 -4.92 -8.74
N ALA A 49 -19.65 -6.16 -8.88
CA ALA A 49 -20.34 -7.18 -9.67
C ALA A 49 -21.71 -7.56 -9.07
N GLU A 50 -21.80 -7.68 -7.75
CA GLU A 50 -23.08 -7.93 -7.05
C GLU A 50 -24.04 -6.73 -7.16
N LEU A 51 -23.52 -5.51 -7.19
CA LEU A 51 -24.31 -4.28 -7.33
C LEU A 51 -24.64 -3.92 -8.79
N ALA A 52 -24.10 -4.65 -9.77
CA ALA A 52 -24.34 -4.39 -11.20
C ALA A 52 -25.85 -4.28 -11.57
N PRO A 53 -26.77 -5.10 -11.02
CA PRO A 53 -28.20 -4.93 -11.28
C PRO A 53 -28.74 -3.59 -10.75
N VAL A 54 -28.25 -3.12 -9.61
CA VAL A 54 -28.65 -1.83 -9.02
C VAL A 54 -28.12 -0.67 -9.86
N PHE A 55 -26.89 -0.77 -10.38
CA PHE A 55 -26.33 0.23 -11.28
C PHE A 55 -27.11 0.30 -12.60
N ALA A 56 -27.63 -0.83 -13.09
CA ALA A 56 -28.44 -0.89 -14.30
C ALA A 56 -29.81 -0.20 -14.16
N ASP A 57 -30.31 -0.03 -12.94
CA ASP A 57 -31.55 0.71 -12.66
C ASP A 57 -31.37 2.24 -12.75
N VAL A 58 -30.12 2.72 -12.83
CA VAL A 58 -29.81 4.15 -12.93
C VAL A 58 -29.88 4.61 -14.39
N PRO A 59 -30.62 5.69 -14.70
CA PRO A 59 -30.67 6.26 -16.03
C PRO A 59 -29.28 6.64 -16.57
N ALA A 60 -28.99 6.28 -17.82
CA ALA A 60 -27.68 6.50 -18.44
C ALA A 60 -27.35 7.97 -18.72
N ASP A 61 -28.33 8.86 -18.65
CA ASP A 61 -28.21 10.31 -18.80
C ASP A 61 -27.96 11.04 -17.46
N MET A 62 -27.74 10.27 -16.39
CA MET A 62 -27.50 10.81 -15.05
C MET A 62 -26.00 10.91 -14.73
N ASP A 63 -25.41 12.07 -15.01
CA ASP A 63 -23.98 12.37 -14.80
C ASP A 63 -23.54 12.45 -13.32
N ASN A 64 -24.44 12.15 -12.37
CA ASN A 64 -24.17 12.24 -10.94
C ASN A 64 -23.46 11.01 -10.36
N PHE A 65 -23.38 9.90 -11.11
CA PHE A 65 -22.86 8.63 -10.64
C PHE A 65 -21.77 8.10 -11.56
N ASP A 66 -20.68 7.61 -10.95
CA ASP A 66 -19.55 6.99 -11.64
C ASP A 66 -19.33 5.59 -11.06
N PHE A 67 -19.91 4.55 -11.68
CA PHE A 67 -19.80 3.17 -11.18
C PHE A 67 -18.45 2.53 -11.53
N VAL A 68 -17.37 3.05 -10.92
CA VAL A 68 -16.00 2.62 -11.19
C VAL A 68 -15.24 2.38 -9.89
N VAL A 69 -14.47 1.29 -9.86
CA VAL A 69 -13.53 1.07 -8.76
C VAL A 69 -12.21 1.75 -9.11
N SER A 70 -11.75 2.63 -8.23
CA SER A 70 -10.46 3.33 -8.34
C SER A 70 -9.30 2.54 -7.71
N SER A 71 -8.08 2.71 -8.23
CA SER A 71 -6.87 1.96 -7.83
C SER A 71 -5.90 2.76 -6.94
N GLY A 72 -6.37 3.87 -6.34
CA GLY A 72 -5.56 4.72 -5.47
C GLY A 72 -5.04 3.99 -4.21
N LEU A 73 -4.29 4.70 -3.36
CA LEU A 73 -3.73 4.17 -2.11
C LEU A 73 -4.78 3.49 -1.22
N GLN A 74 -6.02 3.97 -1.30
CA GLN A 74 -7.19 3.31 -0.74
C GLN A 74 -8.18 3.12 -1.89
N PRO A 75 -8.33 1.89 -2.42
CA PRO A 75 -9.27 1.65 -3.51
C PRO A 75 -10.69 1.92 -3.02
N ARG A 76 -11.51 2.53 -3.88
CA ARG A 76 -12.91 2.88 -3.59
C ARG A 76 -13.76 2.58 -4.81
N LEU A 77 -14.97 2.09 -4.57
CA LEU A 77 -16.06 2.07 -5.53
C LEU A 77 -16.76 3.43 -5.44
N TRP A 78 -16.80 4.14 -6.56
CA TRP A 78 -17.56 5.38 -6.72
C TRP A 78 -18.99 5.08 -7.20
#